data_AF-A0A934YC18-F1
#
_entry.id   AF-A0A934YC18-F1
#
_cell.length_a   1.000
_cell.length_b   1.000
_cell.length_c   1.000
_cell.angle_alpha   90.00
_cell.angle_beta   90.00
_cell.angle_gamma   90.00
#
_symmetry.space_group_name_H-M   'P 1'
#
loop_
_entity.id
_entity.type
_entity.pdbx_description
1 polymer ?
#
loop_
_entity_poly.entity_id
_entity_poly.type
_entity_poly.pdbx_seq_one_letter_code
_entity_poly.pdbx_strand_id
1 'polypeptide(L)'
;MSRGKEMEKIVRPCPEFPCDNDRVAATTHAEPALRLEPVHAPRDAAPEIVAPAPAPAPAVAEPAARPPCLRAERRARPRPPSPPHDPYLHGLVEAMAEVAGAHEGDVRALLAGGVAGEGVRARLIDAALVGEDGVLRPRLAKELAAWRAIVRGELSVVAEDPSGWSGKMLDDWAAELLASLLGQPALAPSLRTALRARGLCAFGLERAS
;
A
#
# COMPACT_ATOMS: atom_id res chain seq x y z
N MET A 1 42.01 54.38 -2.24
CA MET A 1 41.98 54.57 -3.71
C MET A 1 41.75 53.20 -4.33
N SER A 2 40.49 52.83 -4.59
CA SER A 2 39.86 52.77 -5.93
C SER A 2 40.42 51.59 -6.74
N ARG A 3 39.71 50.56 -7.22
CA ARG A 3 38.32 50.30 -7.65
C ARG A 3 38.09 48.78 -7.47
N GLY A 4 36.96 48.27 -6.98
CA GLY A 4 35.68 48.24 -7.70
C GLY A 4 35.70 47.14 -8.76
N LYS A 5 35.38 45.89 -8.39
CA LYS A 5 35.10 44.80 -9.35
C LYS A 5 33.75 44.19 -9.02
N GLU A 6 32.75 44.84 -9.59
CA GLU A 6 31.36 44.44 -9.68
C GLU A 6 31.26 43.36 -10.77
N MET A 7 30.71 42.19 -10.45
CA MET A 7 30.35 41.17 -11.45
C MET A 7 28.87 40.85 -11.26
N GLU A 8 28.07 41.70 -11.90
CA GLU A 8 26.90 41.40 -12.73
C GLU A 8 26.18 40.07 -12.45
N LYS A 9 25.07 40.16 -11.70
CA LYS A 9 24.00 39.15 -11.66
C LYS A 9 23.29 39.13 -13.01
N ILE A 10 23.46 38.05 -13.77
CA ILE A 10 22.60 37.71 -14.90
C ILE A 10 21.26 37.24 -14.34
N VAL A 11 20.32 38.17 -14.12
CA VAL A 11 18.91 37.87 -13.91
C VAL A 11 18.28 37.67 -15.28
N ARG A 12 17.98 36.42 -15.64
CA ARG A 12 17.16 36.14 -16.82
C ARG A 12 15.69 36.40 -16.46
N PRO A 13 14.97 37.27 -17.17
CA PRO A 13 13.52 37.35 -17.04
C PRO A 13 12.90 36.08 -17.64
N CYS A 14 12.11 35.37 -16.83
CA CYS A 14 11.19 34.37 -17.37
C CYS A 14 10.18 35.09 -18.27
N PRO A 15 9.93 34.61 -19.50
CA PRO A 15 8.88 35.18 -20.34
C PRO A 15 7.51 34.90 -19.71
N GLU A 16 6.77 35.99 -19.52
CA GLU A 16 5.36 36.02 -19.17
C GLU A 16 4.57 35.14 -20.15
N PHE A 17 3.95 34.07 -19.65
CA PHE A 17 2.92 33.38 -20.39
C PHE A 17 1.64 34.23 -20.31
N PRO A 18 1.05 34.64 -21.45
CA PRO A 18 -0.24 35.29 -21.44
C PRO A 18 -1.30 34.26 -21.00
N CYS A 19 -1.88 34.51 -19.82
CA CYS A 19 -3.13 33.93 -19.39
C CYS A 19 -4.25 34.50 -20.28
N ASP A 20 -4.60 33.79 -21.35
CA ASP A 20 -5.82 34.05 -22.12
C ASP A 20 -6.42 32.73 -22.61
N ASN A 21 -7.42 32.25 -21.88
CA ASN A 21 -8.74 32.04 -22.48
C ASN A 21 -9.77 31.79 -21.37
N ASP A 22 -10.41 32.90 -21.04
CA ASP A 22 -11.83 32.93 -20.73
C ASP A 22 -12.62 32.08 -21.75
N ARG A 23 -13.78 31.56 -21.30
CA ARG A 23 -14.93 31.19 -22.15
C ARG A 23 -14.92 29.81 -22.83
N VAL A 24 -15.51 28.81 -22.16
CA VAL A 24 -16.64 28.04 -22.75
C VAL A 24 -17.59 27.48 -21.67
N ALA A 25 -18.83 27.99 -21.72
CA ALA A 25 -20.12 27.38 -21.35
C ALA A 25 -20.29 26.69 -19.97
N ALA A 26 -20.95 27.43 -19.07
CA ALA A 26 -21.85 26.87 -18.08
C ALA A 26 -22.93 26.01 -18.79
N THR A 27 -22.83 24.70 -18.65
CA THR A 27 -23.94 23.79 -18.96
C THR A 27 -24.61 23.45 -17.64
N THR A 28 -25.67 24.20 -17.32
CA THR A 28 -26.61 23.86 -16.25
C THR A 28 -27.33 22.58 -16.65
N HIS A 29 -26.79 21.42 -16.26
CA HIS A 29 -27.55 20.17 -16.29
C HIS A 29 -28.38 20.09 -15.01
N ALA A 30 -29.70 20.17 -15.20
CA ALA A 30 -30.69 19.92 -14.18
C ALA A 30 -30.48 18.52 -13.56
N GLU A 31 -30.30 18.50 -12.24
CA GLU A 31 -30.23 17.31 -11.41
C GLU A 31 -31.63 16.68 -11.32
N PRO A 32 -31.86 15.43 -11.79
CA PRO A 32 -33.09 14.74 -11.49
C PRO A 32 -33.04 14.27 -10.04
N ALA A 33 -33.89 14.87 -9.20
CA ALA A 33 -34.14 14.45 -7.84
C ALA A 33 -34.59 12.98 -7.81
N LEU A 34 -33.65 12.08 -7.55
CA LEU A 34 -33.96 10.69 -7.24
C LEU A 34 -34.57 10.65 -5.84
N ARG A 35 -35.90 10.53 -5.81
CA ARG A 35 -36.67 10.14 -4.62
C ARG A 35 -36.11 8.82 -4.09
N LEU A 36 -35.46 8.88 -2.93
CA LEU A 36 -35.21 7.72 -2.08
C LEU A 36 -36.49 7.41 -1.32
N GLU A 37 -37.23 6.41 -1.79
CA GLU A 37 -38.30 5.78 -1.00
C GLU A 37 -37.66 4.99 0.16
N PRO A 38 -38.18 5.10 1.40
CA PRO A 38 -37.67 4.32 2.52
C PRO A 38 -38.11 2.85 2.39
N VAL A 39 -37.16 1.97 2.11
CA VAL A 39 -37.38 0.51 2.18
C VAL A 39 -37.41 0.11 3.65
N HIS A 40 -38.62 0.04 4.19
CA HIS A 40 -38.91 -0.78 5.37
C HIS A 40 -38.97 -2.24 4.95
N ALA A 41 -38.10 -3.06 5.53
CA ALA A 41 -38.25 -4.51 5.53
C ALA A 41 -37.73 -5.09 6.86
N PRO A 42 -38.23 -6.27 7.25
CA PRO A 42 -38.64 -6.56 8.61
C PRO A 42 -37.56 -7.20 9.49
N ARG A 43 -37.78 -6.99 10.78
CA ARG A 43 -37.25 -7.75 11.92
C ARG A 43 -37.69 -9.20 11.80
N ASP A 44 -36.75 -10.12 11.56
CA ASP A 44 -36.97 -11.54 11.79
C ASP A 44 -35.73 -12.18 12.43
N ALA A 45 -36.02 -13.15 13.27
CA ALA A 45 -35.19 -13.70 14.31
C ALA A 45 -34.12 -14.65 13.76
N ALA A 46 -33.00 -14.74 14.47
CA ALA A 46 -32.09 -15.87 14.36
C ALA A 46 -31.46 -16.19 15.73
N PRO A 47 -31.10 -17.47 15.95
CA PRO A 47 -31.32 -18.17 17.20
C PRO A 47 -30.18 -18.11 18.21
N GLU A 48 -30.56 -18.48 19.43
CA GLU A 48 -29.77 -18.72 20.63
C GLU A 48 -28.53 -19.60 20.36
N ILE A 49 -27.34 -19.02 20.59
CA ILE A 49 -26.05 -19.71 20.50
C ILE A 49 -25.86 -20.51 21.79
N VAL A 50 -25.99 -21.84 21.69
CA VAL A 50 -25.63 -22.77 22.77
C VAL A 50 -24.11 -22.86 22.87
N ALA A 51 -23.57 -22.43 24.00
CA ALA A 51 -22.15 -22.53 24.33
C ALA A 51 -21.72 -24.00 24.56
N PRO A 52 -20.59 -24.46 24.01
CA PRO A 52 -20.02 -25.75 24.36
C PRO A 52 -19.29 -25.71 25.72
N ALA A 53 -19.46 -26.79 26.48
CA ALA A 53 -18.90 -27.01 27.81
C ALA A 53 -17.35 -27.02 27.83
N PRO A 54 -16.72 -26.58 28.93
CA PRO A 54 -15.27 -26.62 29.08
C PRO A 54 -14.73 -28.04 29.29
N ALA A 55 -13.67 -28.38 28.56
CA ALA A 55 -12.92 -29.62 28.73
C ALA A 55 -12.08 -29.62 30.03
N PRO A 56 -11.87 -30.79 30.66
CA PRO A 56 -11.10 -30.90 31.90
C PRO A 56 -9.59 -30.73 31.70
N ALA A 57 -8.96 -30.08 32.67
CA ALA A 57 -7.52 -29.88 32.75
C ALA A 57 -6.77 -31.21 32.96
N PRO A 58 -5.67 -31.48 32.24
CA PRO A 58 -4.74 -32.53 32.63
C PRO A 58 -3.73 -32.04 33.67
N ALA A 59 -3.45 -32.97 34.55
CA ALA A 59 -2.72 -32.84 35.80
C ALA A 59 -1.22 -32.56 35.63
N VAL A 60 -0.70 -32.00 36.72
CA VAL A 60 0.68 -31.79 37.11
C VAL A 60 1.56 -33.01 36.78
N ALA A 61 2.65 -32.77 36.05
CA ALA A 61 3.78 -33.69 35.95
C ALA A 61 5.08 -33.01 36.42
N GLU A 62 5.82 -33.80 37.18
CA GLU A 62 6.92 -33.55 38.11
C GLU A 62 8.25 -33.11 37.44
N PRO A 63 9.15 -32.39 38.15
CA PRO A 63 10.41 -31.90 37.58
C PRO A 63 11.50 -32.97 37.53
N ALA A 64 11.83 -33.44 36.33
CA ALA A 64 12.99 -34.31 36.09
C ALA A 64 14.20 -33.53 35.55
N ALA A 65 15.26 -33.52 36.36
CA ALA A 65 16.69 -33.44 36.06
C ALA A 65 17.16 -32.71 34.79
N ARG A 66 17.87 -31.59 34.99
CA ARG A 66 18.67 -30.89 33.97
C ARG A 66 19.89 -31.74 33.53
N PRO A 67 20.06 -32.04 32.23
CA PRO A 67 21.35 -32.47 31.70
C PRO A 67 22.29 -31.28 31.45
N PRO A 68 23.61 -31.49 31.51
CA PRO A 68 24.62 -30.44 31.38
C PRO A 68 24.79 -30.00 29.91
N CYS A 69 24.78 -28.68 29.72
CA CYS A 69 25.50 -27.90 28.72
C CYS A 69 25.89 -28.61 27.41
N LEU A 70 24.94 -28.77 26.48
CA LEU A 70 25.27 -28.89 25.07
C LEU A 70 25.27 -27.49 24.44
N ARG A 71 26.48 -27.06 24.07
CA ARG A 71 26.80 -25.89 23.26
C ARG A 71 25.85 -25.88 22.06
N ALA A 72 24.84 -25.01 22.09
CA ALA A 72 23.90 -24.84 21.00
C ALA A 72 24.69 -24.32 19.79
N GLU A 73 25.08 -25.23 18.90
CA GLU A 73 25.39 -24.90 17.53
C GLU A 73 24.28 -23.99 17.04
N ARG A 74 24.69 -22.81 16.61
CA ARG A 74 23.83 -21.78 16.04
C ARG A 74 23.31 -22.35 14.71
N ARG A 75 22.38 -23.30 14.77
CA ARG A 75 21.64 -23.82 13.63
C ARG A 75 21.07 -22.59 12.97
N ALA A 76 21.60 -22.24 11.80
CA ALA A 76 20.99 -21.27 10.93
C ALA A 76 19.52 -21.68 10.85
N ARG A 77 18.62 -20.84 11.41
CA ARG A 77 17.19 -21.11 11.29
C ARG A 77 16.95 -21.37 9.80
N PRO A 78 16.31 -22.49 9.42
CA PRO A 78 15.94 -22.69 8.04
C PRO A 78 15.21 -21.42 7.61
N ARG A 79 15.76 -20.76 6.57
CA ARG A 79 15.15 -19.57 6.01
C ARG A 79 13.69 -19.92 5.77
N PRO A 80 12.72 -19.18 6.34
CA PRO A 80 11.32 -19.50 6.11
C PRO A 80 11.13 -19.63 4.60
N PRO A 81 10.40 -20.66 4.12
CA PRO A 81 10.15 -20.80 2.69
C PRO A 81 9.62 -19.47 2.19
N SER A 82 10.20 -18.98 1.09
CA SER A 82 9.69 -17.76 0.46
C SER A 82 8.18 -17.94 0.30
N PRO A 83 7.35 -16.99 0.78
CA PRO A 83 5.92 -17.13 0.69
C PRO A 83 5.53 -17.40 -0.76
N PRO A 84 4.55 -18.30 -1.01
CA PRO A 84 4.12 -18.63 -2.36
C PRO A 84 3.76 -17.35 -3.12
N HIS A 85 4.16 -17.31 -4.39
CA HIS A 85 3.84 -16.20 -5.28
C HIS A 85 2.31 -15.99 -5.29
N ASP A 86 1.88 -14.78 -4.90
CA ASP A 86 0.47 -14.41 -4.97
C ASP A 86 0.14 -14.06 -6.44
N PRO A 87 -0.62 -14.90 -7.16
CA PRO A 87 -0.88 -14.70 -8.57
C PRO A 87 -1.69 -13.41 -8.83
N TYR A 88 -2.48 -12.96 -7.86
CA TYR A 88 -3.29 -11.75 -7.98
C TYR A 88 -2.44 -10.48 -7.90
N LEU A 89 -1.31 -10.54 -7.21
CA LEU A 89 -0.39 -9.41 -7.08
C LEU A 89 0.65 -9.35 -8.20
N HIS A 90 0.84 -10.40 -8.99
CA HIS A 90 1.89 -10.46 -10.02
C HIS A 90 1.80 -9.28 -11.00
N GLY A 91 0.64 -9.09 -11.65
CA GLY A 91 0.46 -8.02 -12.62
C GLY A 91 0.58 -6.62 -12.00
N LEU A 92 0.15 -6.46 -10.75
CA LEU A 92 0.31 -5.19 -10.01
C LEU A 92 1.79 -4.91 -9.71
N VAL A 93 2.51 -5.91 -9.19
CA VAL A 93 3.95 -5.80 -8.89
C VAL A 93 4.73 -5.44 -10.14
N GLU A 94 4.47 -6.15 -11.24
CA GLU A 94 5.13 -5.93 -12.53
C GLU A 94 4.89 -4.51 -13.06
N ALA A 95 3.61 -4.08 -13.13
CA ALA A 95 3.25 -2.74 -13.59
C ALA A 95 3.87 -1.63 -12.71
N MET A 96 3.86 -1.81 -11.40
CA MET A 96 4.46 -0.86 -10.45
C MET A 96 5.98 -0.79 -10.57
N ALA A 97 6.65 -1.94 -10.68
CA ALA A 97 8.10 -2.01 -10.85
C ALA A 97 8.55 -1.35 -12.16
N GLU A 98 7.83 -1.63 -13.25
CA GLU A 98 8.14 -1.06 -14.55
C GLU A 98 7.93 0.45 -14.60
N VAL A 99 6.80 0.94 -14.08
CA VAL A 99 6.50 2.39 -14.04
C VAL A 99 7.49 3.15 -13.16
N ALA A 100 7.90 2.59 -12.03
CA ALA A 100 8.85 3.23 -11.14
C ALA A 100 10.32 3.06 -11.56
N GLY A 101 10.62 2.17 -12.53
CA GLY A 101 11.98 1.71 -12.76
C GLY A 101 12.60 1.06 -11.51
N ALA A 102 11.77 0.49 -10.64
CA ALA A 102 12.19 -0.10 -9.37
C ALA A 102 12.46 -1.60 -9.54
N HIS A 103 13.25 -2.17 -8.63
CA HIS A 103 13.47 -3.61 -8.62
C HIS A 103 12.18 -4.32 -8.19
N GLU A 104 11.72 -5.28 -8.99
CA GLU A 104 10.46 -6.01 -8.75
C GLU A 104 10.41 -6.64 -7.34
N GLY A 105 11.55 -7.15 -6.87
CA GLY A 105 11.68 -7.69 -5.51
C GLY A 105 11.38 -6.70 -4.38
N ASP A 106 11.66 -5.40 -4.59
CA ASP A 106 11.40 -4.36 -3.58
C ASP A 106 9.90 -4.07 -3.48
N VAL A 107 9.25 -3.90 -4.64
CA VAL A 107 7.79 -3.72 -4.74
C VAL A 107 7.06 -4.94 -4.19
N ARG A 108 7.54 -6.15 -4.52
CA ARG A 108 6.97 -7.40 -4.02
C ARG A 108 7.10 -7.53 -2.51
N ALA A 109 8.26 -7.22 -1.94
CA ALA A 109 8.47 -7.26 -0.49
C ALA A 109 7.52 -6.30 0.23
N LEU A 110 7.38 -5.09 -0.31
CA LEU A 110 6.46 -4.07 0.20
C LEU A 110 5.01 -4.54 0.16
N LEU A 111 4.53 -5.04 -0.98
CA LEU A 111 3.16 -5.56 -1.13
C LEU A 111 2.89 -6.84 -0.34
N ALA A 112 3.88 -7.73 -0.19
CA ALA A 112 3.73 -8.94 0.61
C ALA A 112 3.60 -8.66 2.12
N GLY A 113 3.85 -7.43 2.56
CA GLY A 113 3.87 -7.07 3.97
C GLY A 113 5.14 -7.53 4.69
N GLY A 114 6.16 -7.94 3.94
CA GLY A 114 7.33 -8.66 4.47
C GLY A 114 8.62 -8.17 3.85
N VAL A 115 9.58 -7.79 4.69
CA VAL A 115 10.86 -7.27 4.24
C VAL A 115 11.83 -8.43 3.99
N ALA A 116 11.96 -8.86 2.73
CA ALA A 116 12.85 -9.95 2.36
C ALA A 116 14.23 -9.42 1.94
N GLY A 117 15.24 -9.62 2.78
CA GLY A 117 16.64 -9.31 2.47
C GLY A 117 17.11 -7.96 3.01
N GLU A 118 18.39 -7.91 3.41
CA GLU A 118 18.98 -6.77 4.09
C GLU A 118 19.03 -5.50 3.22
N GLY A 119 19.32 -5.65 1.93
CA GLY A 119 19.32 -4.52 0.98
C GLY A 119 17.94 -3.91 0.75
N VAL A 120 16.90 -4.74 0.66
CA VAL A 120 15.50 -4.27 0.53
C VAL A 120 15.08 -3.55 1.81
N ARG A 121 15.45 -4.10 2.97
CA ARG A 121 15.19 -3.50 4.27
C ARG A 121 15.78 -2.10 4.40
N ALA A 122 17.06 -1.93 4.05
CA ALA A 122 17.71 -0.63 4.10
C ALA A 122 16.96 0.40 3.26
N ARG A 123 16.62 0.06 2.00
CA ARG A 123 15.87 0.97 1.10
C ARG A 123 14.48 1.33 1.65
N LEU A 124 13.74 0.37 2.22
CA LEU A 124 12.42 0.64 2.80
C LEU A 124 12.47 1.46 4.08
N ILE A 125 13.55 1.34 4.86
CA ILE A 125 13.82 2.20 6.03
C ILE A 125 14.14 3.62 5.57
N ASP A 126 15.01 3.78 4.57
CA ASP A 126 15.36 5.10 3.99
C ASP A 126 14.13 5.81 3.42
N ALA A 127 13.21 5.05 2.82
CA ALA A 127 11.92 5.53 2.33
C ALA A 127 10.89 5.84 3.45
N ALA A 128 11.24 5.61 4.72
CA ALA A 128 10.36 5.76 5.89
C ALA A 128 9.06 4.92 5.84
N LEU A 129 9.03 3.86 5.02
CA LEU A 129 7.90 2.93 4.91
C LEU A 129 7.94 1.85 6.00
N VAL A 130 9.14 1.51 6.44
CA VAL A 130 9.44 0.49 7.44
C VAL A 130 10.18 1.12 8.61
N GLY A 131 9.91 0.67 9.84
CA GLY A 131 10.63 1.07 11.04
C GLY A 131 12.04 0.48 11.12
N GLU A 132 12.87 0.99 12.04
CA GLU A 132 14.24 0.46 12.25
C GLU A 132 14.26 -1.00 12.68
N ASP A 133 13.13 -1.52 13.18
CA ASP A 133 12.88 -2.92 13.52
C ASP A 133 12.64 -3.79 12.27
N GLY A 134 12.38 -3.19 11.10
CA GLY A 134 12.03 -3.90 9.88
C GLY A 134 10.53 -4.17 9.76
N VAL A 135 9.70 -3.54 10.59
CA VAL A 135 8.24 -3.70 10.58
C VAL A 135 7.60 -2.55 9.81
N LEU A 136 6.61 -2.86 8.97
CA LEU A 136 5.83 -1.83 8.26
C LEU A 136 5.11 -0.93 9.25
N ARG A 137 5.04 0.37 8.95
CA ARG A 137 4.26 1.29 9.78
C ARG A 137 2.80 0.83 9.86
N PRO A 138 2.14 0.90 11.04
CA PRO A 138 0.81 0.31 11.24
C PRO A 138 -0.25 0.78 10.22
N ARG A 139 -0.24 2.07 9.89
CA ARG A 139 -1.12 2.64 8.88
C ARG A 139 -0.88 2.04 7.49
N LEU A 140 0.38 1.99 7.06
CA LEU A 140 0.75 1.43 5.77
C LEU A 140 0.45 -0.07 5.70
N ALA A 141 0.69 -0.81 6.79
CA ALA A 141 0.35 -2.23 6.88
C ALA A 141 -1.16 -2.48 6.68
N LYS A 142 -2.02 -1.64 7.30
CA LYS A 142 -3.48 -1.69 7.08
C LYS A 142 -3.86 -1.36 5.64
N GLU A 143 -3.29 -0.30 5.07
CA GLU A 143 -3.56 0.10 3.69
C GLU A 143 -3.14 -0.99 2.69
N LEU A 144 -1.96 -1.58 2.87
CA LEU A 144 -1.48 -2.71 2.06
C LEU A 144 -2.41 -3.93 2.20
N ALA A 145 -2.83 -4.26 3.41
CA ALA A 145 -3.76 -5.37 3.64
C ALA A 145 -5.10 -5.15 2.92
N ALA A 146 -5.67 -3.94 3.00
CA ALA A 146 -6.90 -3.59 2.33
C ALA A 146 -6.77 -3.69 0.80
N TRP A 147 -5.71 -3.12 0.21
CA TRP A 147 -5.49 -3.21 -1.23
C TRP A 147 -5.26 -4.63 -1.73
N ARG A 148 -4.57 -5.48 -0.96
CA ARG A 148 -4.43 -6.90 -1.30
C ARG A 148 -5.76 -7.62 -1.29
N ALA A 149 -6.60 -7.38 -0.28
CA ALA A 149 -7.93 -7.96 -0.22
C ALA A 149 -8.77 -7.52 -1.44
N ILE A 150 -8.73 -6.24 -1.80
CA ILE A 150 -9.42 -5.71 -3.00
C ILE A 150 -8.93 -6.41 -4.28
N VAL A 151 -7.61 -6.51 -4.48
CA VAL A 151 -7.02 -7.12 -5.69
C VAL A 151 -7.35 -8.62 -5.79
N ARG A 152 -7.52 -9.30 -4.65
CA ARG A 152 -7.98 -10.70 -4.58
C ARG A 152 -9.50 -10.86 -4.71
N GLY A 153 -10.27 -9.77 -4.71
CA GLY A 153 -11.74 -9.81 -4.70
C GLY A 153 -12.36 -10.13 -3.34
N GLU A 154 -11.60 -10.05 -2.25
CA GLU A 154 -12.00 -10.33 -0.86
C GLU A 154 -12.69 -9.11 -0.21
N LEU A 155 -13.70 -8.55 -0.87
CA LEU A 155 -14.37 -7.30 -0.43
C LEU A 155 -15.08 -7.43 0.93
N SER A 156 -15.47 -8.63 1.34
CA SER A 156 -16.07 -8.89 2.66
C SER A 156 -15.14 -8.51 3.81
N VAL A 157 -13.82 -8.72 3.63
CA VAL A 157 -12.82 -8.41 4.67
C VAL A 157 -12.63 -6.90 4.81
N VAL A 158 -12.75 -6.17 3.71
CA VAL A 158 -12.62 -4.70 3.68
C VAL A 158 -13.84 -4.02 4.31
N ALA A 159 -15.02 -4.61 4.16
CA ALA A 159 -16.25 -4.11 4.76
C ALA A 159 -16.25 -4.16 6.30
N GLU A 160 -15.50 -5.09 6.90
CA GLU A 160 -15.39 -5.25 8.36
C GLU A 160 -14.46 -4.22 9.02
N ASP A 161 -13.40 -3.77 8.33
CA ASP A 161 -12.52 -2.68 8.78
C ASP A 161 -12.27 -1.65 7.66
N PRO A 162 -13.19 -0.69 7.44
CA PRO A 162 -13.02 0.35 6.43
C PRO A 162 -11.87 1.31 6.75
N SER A 163 -11.30 1.27 7.97
CA SER A 163 -10.18 2.16 8.36
C SER A 163 -8.89 1.88 7.59
N GLY A 164 -8.76 0.70 6.98
CA GLY A 164 -7.64 0.35 6.11
C GLY A 164 -7.74 0.95 4.71
N TRP A 165 -8.91 1.44 4.28
CA TRP A 165 -9.09 2.04 2.97
C TRP A 165 -8.97 3.57 3.07
N SER A 166 -7.99 4.13 2.37
CA SER A 166 -7.75 5.60 2.38
C SER A 166 -8.75 6.39 1.53
N GLY A 167 -9.74 5.74 0.92
CA GLY A 167 -10.67 6.35 -0.05
C GLY A 167 -10.02 6.72 -1.39
N LYS A 168 -8.73 6.42 -1.57
CA LYS A 168 -7.98 6.71 -2.80
C LYS A 168 -8.23 5.65 -3.87
N MET A 169 -8.01 6.03 -5.12
CA MET A 169 -7.95 5.08 -6.23
C MET A 169 -6.62 4.29 -6.17
N LEU A 170 -6.60 3.08 -6.73
CA LEU A 170 -5.43 2.19 -6.69
C LEU A 170 -4.17 2.85 -7.26
N ASP A 171 -4.32 3.60 -8.36
CA ASP A 171 -3.25 4.34 -9.00
C ASP A 171 -2.72 5.49 -8.17
N ASP A 172 -3.59 6.21 -7.47
CA ASP A 172 -3.22 7.32 -6.61
C ASP A 172 -2.45 6.82 -5.39
N TRP A 173 -2.95 5.74 -4.76
CA TRP A 173 -2.25 5.06 -3.67
C TRP A 173 -0.92 4.45 -4.11
N ALA A 174 -0.90 3.73 -5.23
CA ALA A 174 0.32 3.09 -5.74
C ALA A 174 1.36 4.12 -6.15
N ALA A 175 0.95 5.26 -6.73
CA ALA A 175 1.85 6.33 -7.08
C ALA A 175 2.52 6.98 -5.86
N GLU A 176 1.75 7.23 -4.79
CA GLU A 176 2.31 7.73 -3.53
C GLU A 176 3.29 6.73 -2.92
N LEU A 177 2.91 5.45 -2.90
CA LEU A 177 3.76 4.38 -2.37
C LEU A 177 5.09 4.28 -3.12
N LEU A 178 5.05 4.34 -4.46
CA LEU A 178 6.23 4.32 -5.32
C LEU A 178 7.06 5.59 -5.18
N ALA A 179 6.43 6.75 -5.10
CA ALA A 179 7.11 8.02 -4.88
C ALA A 179 7.86 8.02 -3.53
N SER A 180 7.27 7.45 -2.48
CA SER A 180 7.94 7.22 -1.20
C SER A 180 9.09 6.23 -1.32
N LEU A 181 8.89 5.09 -2.00
CA LEU A 181 9.92 4.08 -2.23
C LEU A 181 11.15 4.66 -2.95
N LEU A 182 10.93 5.56 -3.91
CA LEU A 182 11.99 6.25 -4.67
C LEU A 182 12.59 7.45 -3.94
N GLY A 183 12.10 7.81 -2.75
CA GLY A 183 12.51 9.01 -2.02
C GLY A 183 12.17 10.32 -2.73
N GLN A 184 11.21 10.30 -3.67
CA GLN A 184 10.87 11.42 -4.54
C GLN A 184 9.35 11.66 -4.56
N PRO A 185 8.78 12.25 -3.49
CA PRO A 185 7.33 12.47 -3.36
C PRO A 185 6.75 13.32 -4.51
N ALA A 186 7.56 14.21 -5.10
CA ALA A 186 7.18 15.03 -6.24
C ALA A 186 6.84 14.24 -7.51
N LEU A 187 7.27 12.97 -7.62
CA LEU A 187 6.97 12.12 -8.77
C LEU A 187 5.56 11.53 -8.73
N ALA A 188 4.85 11.57 -7.60
CA ALA A 188 3.55 10.92 -7.45
C ALA A 188 2.54 11.28 -8.57
N PRO A 189 2.36 12.55 -9.02
CA PRO A 189 1.45 12.85 -10.11
C PRO A 189 1.84 12.21 -11.46
N SER A 190 3.14 12.16 -11.75
CA SER A 190 3.67 11.55 -12.98
C SER A 190 3.53 10.02 -12.96
N LEU A 191 3.86 9.39 -11.81
CA LEU A 191 3.71 7.95 -11.60
C LEU A 191 2.24 7.55 -11.71
N ARG A 192 1.32 8.33 -11.12
CA ARG A 192 -0.12 8.09 -11.25
C ARG A 192 -0.58 8.07 -12.71
N THR A 193 -0.12 9.03 -13.50
CA THR A 193 -0.45 9.11 -14.93
C THR A 193 0.09 7.90 -15.69
N ALA A 194 1.32 7.47 -15.39
CA ALA A 194 1.92 6.29 -15.98
C ALA A 194 1.22 4.99 -15.56
N LEU A 195 0.82 4.85 -14.29
CA LEU A 195 0.04 3.72 -13.80
C LEU A 195 -1.32 3.64 -14.50
N ARG A 196 -2.02 4.77 -14.69
CA ARG A 196 -3.27 4.81 -15.47
C ARG A 196 -3.07 4.39 -16.92
N ALA A 197 -1.98 4.82 -17.55
CA ALA A 197 -1.63 4.39 -18.91
C ALA A 197 -1.37 2.87 -19.00
N ARG A 198 -1.10 2.20 -17.86
CA ARG A 198 -1.00 0.75 -17.72
C ARG A 198 -2.30 0.04 -17.35
N GLY A 199 -3.42 0.76 -17.27
CA GLY A 199 -4.70 0.19 -16.87
C GLY A 199 -4.86 -0.01 -15.36
N LEU A 200 -3.93 0.52 -14.55
CA LEU A 200 -4.17 0.71 -13.13
C LEU A 200 -4.99 1.99 -12.99
N CYS A 201 -6.30 1.88 -13.08
CA CYS A 201 -7.26 2.93 -12.72
C CYS A 201 -8.43 2.21 -12.08
N ALA A 202 -8.82 2.61 -10.88
CA ALA A 202 -9.75 1.85 -10.04
C ALA A 202 -11.13 1.64 -10.73
N PHE A 203 -11.31 0.48 -11.38
CA PHE A 203 -12.27 -0.60 -11.07
C PHE A 203 -12.08 -1.67 -12.16
N GLY A 204 -11.27 -2.68 -11.88
CA GLY A 204 -11.03 -3.79 -12.80
C GLY A 204 -9.73 -3.63 -13.56
N LEU A 205 -8.83 -4.59 -13.33
CA LEU A 205 -7.88 -5.03 -14.35
C LEU A 205 -8.70 -5.42 -15.59
N GLU A 206 -9.06 -4.46 -16.44
CA GLU A 206 -9.41 -4.80 -17.82
C GLU A 206 -8.15 -5.47 -18.37
N ARG A 207 -8.26 -6.76 -18.69
CA ARG A 207 -7.16 -7.58 -19.16
C ARG A 207 -6.36 -6.78 -20.19
N ALA A 208 -5.14 -6.40 -19.84
CA ALA A 208 -4.14 -6.03 -20.83
C ALA A 208 -3.83 -7.32 -21.60
N SER A 209 -4.57 -7.53 -22.69
CA SER A 209 -4.33 -8.56 -23.71
C SER A 209 -3.51 -8.00 -24.84
#